data_AF-A0A847GXX1-F1
#
_entry.id   AF-A0A847GXX1-F1
#
_cell.length_a   1.000
_cell.length_b   1.000
_cell.length_c   1.000
_cell.angle_alpha   90.00
_cell.angle_beta   90.00
_cell.angle_gamma   90.00
#
_symmetry.space_group_name_H-M   'P 1'
#
loop_
_entity.id
_entity.type
_entity.pdbx_description
1 polymer ?
#
loop_
_entity_poly.entity_id
_entity_poly.type
_entity_poly.pdbx_seq_one_letter_code
_entity_poly.pdbx_strand_id
1 'polypeptide(L)' 'MLAKSERKGAVYCKVSDKGAISVYGLGRFPTTLYVEQWERLLAFGDEILQFAREHDAELKKKTT' A
#
# COMPACT_ATOMS: atom_id res chain seq x y z
N MET A 1 21.80 -1.61 -18.62
CA MET A 1 20.88 -0.49 -18.33
C MET A 1 21.03 -0.12 -16.85
N LEU A 2 21.22 1.16 -16.58
CA LEU A 2 21.70 1.72 -15.31
C LEU A 2 20.80 1.41 -14.11
N ALA A 3 21.45 1.30 -12.96
CA ALA A 3 20.97 0.91 -11.64
C ALA A 3 19.67 1.59 -11.18
N LYS A 4 18.80 0.83 -10.50
CA LYS A 4 17.85 1.38 -9.51
C LYS A 4 18.01 0.65 -8.17
N SER A 5 19.23 0.71 -7.66
CA SER A 5 19.54 0.35 -6.28
C SER A 5 19.46 1.61 -5.39
N GLU A 6 18.31 2.29 -5.33
CA GLU A 6 18.21 3.52 -4.49
C GLU A 6 16.81 3.94 -4.02
N ARG A 7 15.90 2.99 -3.79
CA ARG A 7 14.67 3.23 -3.03
C ARG A 7 14.26 2.03 -2.20
N LYS A 8 15.15 1.52 -1.34
CA LYS A 8 14.70 0.60 -0.30
C LYS A 8 13.80 1.39 0.66
N GLY A 9 12.48 1.24 0.52
CA GLY A 9 11.47 1.80 1.43
C GLY A 9 10.53 2.87 0.86
N ALA A 10 10.74 3.38 -0.35
CA ALA A 10 9.80 4.35 -0.92
C ALA A 10 8.58 3.64 -1.53
N VAL A 11 7.38 4.10 -1.18
CA VAL A 11 6.11 3.65 -1.80
C VAL A 11 6.03 4.20 -3.23
N TYR A 12 5.66 3.36 -4.20
CA TYR A 12 5.47 3.77 -5.59
C TYR A 12 4.44 2.92 -6.33
N CYS A 13 3.87 3.46 -7.40
CA CYS A 13 2.81 2.81 -8.19
C CYS A 13 3.30 2.38 -9.59
N LYS A 14 2.70 1.33 -10.13
CA LYS A 14 2.78 0.94 -11.55
C LYS A 14 1.40 0.48 -12.04
N VAL A 15 1.11 0.69 -13.33
CA VAL A 15 -0.01 0.05 -14.01
C VAL A 15 0.41 -1.36 -14.41
N SER A 16 -0.41 -2.36 -14.14
CA SER A 16 -0.16 -3.76 -14.52
C SER A 16 -0.60 -4.03 -15.97
N ASP A 17 -0.13 -5.13 -16.55
CA ASP A 17 -0.55 -5.57 -17.90
C ASP A 17 -2.06 -5.85 -18.00
N LYS A 18 -2.74 -6.01 -16.86
CA LYS A 18 -4.19 -6.22 -16.78
C LYS A 18 -4.97 -4.92 -16.55
N GLY A 19 -4.33 -3.75 -16.60
CA GLY A 19 -4.98 -2.45 -16.40
C GLY A 19 -5.31 -2.12 -14.94
N ALA A 20 -4.64 -2.76 -13.98
CA ALA A 20 -4.84 -2.50 -12.55
C ALA A 20 -3.69 -1.65 -11.97
N ILE A 21 -3.92 -0.98 -10.83
CA ILE A 21 -2.88 -0.22 -10.13
C ILE A 21 -2.21 -1.12 -9.10
N SER A 22 -0.88 -1.24 -9.19
CA SER A 22 -0.04 -1.98 -8.25
C SER A 22 0.80 -1.02 -7.41
N VAL A 23 0.66 -1.08 -6.09
CA VAL A 23 1.44 -0.31 -5.11
C VAL A 23 2.54 -1.18 -4.53
N TYR A 24 3.78 -0.69 -4.61
CA TYR A 24 5.00 -1.33 -4.11
C TYR A 24 5.56 -0.55 -2.92
N GLY A 25 6.46 -1.18 -2.16
CA GLY A 25 7.18 -0.53 -1.06
C GLY A 25 6.53 -0.68 0.32
N LEU A 26 5.34 -1.30 0.40
CA LEU A 26 4.63 -1.57 1.67
C LEU A 26 4.96 -2.95 2.29
N GLY A 27 5.46 -3.90 1.48
CA GLY A 27 5.72 -5.26 1.92
C GLY A 27 6.46 -6.08 0.87
N ARG A 28 6.51 -7.41 1.06
CA ARG A 28 7.21 -8.34 0.13
C ARG A 28 6.55 -8.40 -1.24
N PHE A 29 5.22 -8.29 -1.29
CA PHE A 29 4.43 -8.36 -2.49
C PHE A 29 3.73 -7.03 -2.74
N PRO A 30 3.55 -6.62 -4.01
CA PRO A 30 2.74 -5.46 -4.32
C PRO A 30 1.26 -5.72 -4.02
N THR A 31 0.55 -4.67 -3.65
CA THR A 31 -0.91 -4.70 -3.57
C THR A 31 -1.45 -4.19 -4.90
N THR A 32 -2.16 -5.06 -5.62
CA THR A 32 -2.75 -4.74 -6.93
C THR A 32 -4.26 -4.76 -6.83
N LEU A 33 -4.92 -3.65 -7.18
CA LEU A 33 -6.37 -3.52 -7.25
C LEU A 33 -6.76 -2.75 -8.52
N TYR A 34 -7.99 -2.95 -8.99
CA TYR A 34 -8.57 -2.10 -10.04
C TYR A 34 -8.88 -0.70 -9.51
N VAL A 35 -9.04 0.28 -10.40
CA VAL A 35 -9.21 1.69 -10.03
C VAL A 35 -10.39 1.89 -9.09
N GLU A 36 -11.56 1.33 -9.41
CA GLU A 36 -12.77 1.45 -8.58
C GLU A 36 -12.58 0.87 -7.16
N GLN A 37 -11.77 -0.18 -7.04
CA GLN A 37 -11.44 -0.78 -5.75
C GLN A 37 -10.50 0.12 -4.94
N TRP A 38 -9.54 0.77 -5.60
CA TRP A 38 -8.70 1.79 -4.95
C TRP A 38 -9.51 2.98 -4.49
N GLU A 39 -10.40 3.51 -5.32
CA GLU A 39 -11.26 4.64 -4.96
C GLU A 39 -12.12 4.30 -3.73
N ARG A 40 -12.73 3.11 -3.71
CA ARG A 40 -13.50 2.65 -2.55
C ARG A 40 -12.64 2.46 -1.30
N LEU A 41 -11.44 1.89 -1.43
CA LEU A 41 -10.52 1.69 -0.31
C LEU A 41 -10.03 3.02 0.26
N LEU A 42 -9.69 3.96 -0.61
CA LEU A 42 -9.21 5.29 -0.21
C LEU A 42 -10.32 6.11 0.45
N ALA A 43 -11.56 6.00 -0.04
CA ALA A 43 -12.72 6.59 0.62
C ALA A 43 -12.98 6.01 2.02
N PHE A 44 -12.57 4.75 2.26
CA PHE A 44 -12.66 4.10 3.57
C PHE A 44 -11.38 4.29 4.43
N GLY A 45 -10.44 5.12 3.98
CA GLY A 45 -9.13 5.28 4.62
C GLY A 45 -9.21 5.83 6.06
N ASP A 46 -10.08 6.80 6.32
CA ASP A 46 -10.25 7.38 7.64
C ASP A 46 -10.77 6.36 8.66
N GLU A 47 -11.69 5.49 8.26
CA GLU A 47 -12.21 4.41 9.11
C GLU A 47 -11.13 3.38 9.46
N ILE A 48 -10.27 3.02 8.50
CA ILE A 48 -9.12 2.14 8.76
C ILE A 48 -8.20 2.76 9.82
N LEU A 49 -7.92 4.06 9.70
CA LEU A 49 -7.07 4.76 10.66
C LEU A 49 -7.74 4.89 12.03
N GLN A 50 -9.05 5.09 12.09
CA GLN A 50 -9.81 5.11 13.33
C GLN A 50 -9.77 3.75 14.03
N PHE A 51 -10.12 2.68 13.30
CA PHE A 51 -10.10 1.32 13.81
C PHE A 51 -8.71 0.95 14.34
N ALA A 52 -7.64 1.34 13.62
CA ALA A 52 -6.27 1.09 14.06
C ALA A 52 -5.90 1.81 15.37
N ARG A 53 -6.46 3.00 15.63
CA ARG A 53 -6.26 3.72 16.89
C ARG A 53 -7.02 3.08 18.04
N GLU A 54 -8.26 2.67 17.79
CA GLU A 54 -9.13 2.02 18.79
C GLU A 54 -8.55 0.66 19.25
N HIS A 55 -7.88 -0.04 18.33
CA HIS A 55 -7.28 -1.36 18.58
C HIS A 55 -5.74 -1.34 18.70
N ASP A 56 -5.14 -0.21 19.08
CA ASP A 56 -3.67 -0.05 19.13
C ASP A 56 -2.96 -1.14 19.96
N ALA A 57 -3.57 -1.56 21.07
CA ALA A 57 -3.02 -2.60 21.95
C ALA A 57 -3.00 -4.01 21.31
N GLU A 58 -3.84 -4.26 20.32
CA GLU A 58 -3.93 -5.55 19.62
C GLU A 58 -3.03 -5.60 18.38
N LEU A 59 -2.71 -4.43 17.82
CA LEU A 59 -2.00 -4.32 16.55
C LEU A 59 -0.48 -4.25 16.76
N LYS A 60 0.23 -5.17 16.11
CA LYS A 60 1.70 -5.15 16.07
C LYS A 60 2.18 -4.11 15.05
N LYS A 61 2.83 -3.06 15.52
CA LYS A 61 3.56 -2.12 14.66
C LYS A 61 4.93 -2.71 14.33
N LYS A 62 5.18 -2.94 13.05
CA LYS A 62 6.50 -3.32 12.58
C LYS A 62 7.33 -2.06 12.40
N THR A 63 8.04 -1.65 13.45
CA THR A 63 9.09 -0.63 13.32
C THR A 63 10.15 -1.21 12.38
N THR A 64 10.28 -0.61 11.20
CA THR A 64 11.35 -0.94 10.24
C THR A 64 12.65 -0.33 10.74
#